data_AF-A0A951N3Z6-F1
#
_entry.id   AF-A0A951N3Z6-F1
#
_cell.length_a   1.000
_cell.length_b   1.000
_cell.length_c   1.000
_cell.angle_alpha   90.00
_cell.angle_beta   90.00
_cell.angle_gamma   90.00
#
_symmetry.space_group_name_H-M   'P 1'
#
loop_
_entity.id
_entity.type
_entity.pdbx_description
1 polymer ?
#
loop_
_entity_poly.entity_id
_entity_poly.type
_entity_poly.pdbx_seq_one_letter_code
_entity_poly.pdbx_strand_id
1 'polypeptide(L)'
;MNEVQFSVEASDTARVGAIILAAGSSSRMGSAKQILQFQGESLLRRAALAALRAGCDPVIVVTGAGAELSRRELNGLAVRESVNTLWET
;
A
#
# COMPACT_ATOMS: atom_id res chain seq x y z
N MET A 1 47.45 -14.94 18.00
CA MET A 1 46.74 -16.02 17.28
C MET A 1 45.25 -15.75 17.41
N ASN A 2 44.69 -15.35 16.26
CA ASN A 2 43.32 -15.03 15.83
C ASN A 2 42.24 -14.59 16.83
N GLU A 3 41.79 -13.35 16.64
CA GLU A 3 40.41 -12.93 16.89
C GLU A 3 39.47 -13.67 15.92
N VAL A 4 38.42 -14.29 16.45
CA VAL A 4 37.36 -14.91 15.66
C VAL A 4 36.33 -13.82 15.35
N GLN A 5 36.30 -13.37 14.10
CA GLN A 5 35.21 -12.55 13.58
C GLN A 5 33.99 -13.44 13.32
N PHE A 6 32.93 -13.25 14.09
CA PHE A 6 31.62 -13.82 13.77
C PHE A 6 30.95 -12.95 12.71
N SER A 7 30.93 -13.44 11.47
CA SER A 7 30.09 -12.90 10.41
C SER A 7 28.67 -13.42 10.59
N VAL A 8 27.73 -12.54 10.93
CA VAL A 8 26.31 -12.85 10.82
C VAL A 8 25.97 -12.83 9.34
N GLU A 9 25.84 -14.00 8.72
CA GLU A 9 25.17 -14.07 7.42
C GLU A 9 23.71 -13.68 7.63
N ALA A 10 23.26 -12.67 6.89
CA ALA A 10 21.86 -12.27 6.89
C ALA A 10 21.04 -13.50 6.46
N SER A 11 20.23 -14.01 7.39
CA SER A 11 19.14 -14.95 7.07
C SER A 11 18.38 -14.39 5.86
N ASP A 12 18.10 -15.23 4.86
CA ASP A 12 17.25 -14.86 3.73
C ASP A 12 15.85 -14.56 4.28
N THR A 13 15.67 -13.31 4.72
CA THR A 13 14.45 -12.85 5.33
C THR A 13 13.38 -12.93 4.26
N ALA A 14 12.42 -13.84 4.46
CA ALA A 14 11.33 -14.05 3.52
C ALA A 14 10.72 -12.70 3.12
N ARG A 15 10.83 -12.35 1.84
CA ARG A 15 10.27 -11.09 1.32
C ARG A 15 8.76 -11.18 1.34
N VAL A 16 8.13 -10.25 2.06
CA VAL A 16 6.67 -10.18 2.20
C VAL A 16 6.14 -9.08 1.27
N GLY A 17 5.22 -9.44 0.39
CA GLY A 17 4.48 -8.47 -0.42
C GLY A 17 3.14 -8.10 0.22
N ALA A 18 2.61 -6.92 -0.10
CA ALA A 18 1.28 -6.48 0.32
C ALA A 18 0.43 -6.06 -0.88
N ILE A 19 -0.87 -6.39 -0.83
CA ILE A 19 -1.87 -5.92 -1.80
C ILE A 19 -2.97 -5.18 -1.04
N ILE A 20 -3.21 -3.92 -1.43
CA ILE A 20 -4.26 -3.07 -0.85
C ILE A 20 -5.39 -2.95 -1.88
N LEU A 21 -6.57 -3.46 -1.55
CA LEU A 21 -7.74 -3.42 -2.43
C LEU A 21 -8.53 -2.13 -2.23
N ALA A 22 -8.49 -1.27 -3.24
CA ALA A 22 -9.01 0.09 -3.20
C ALA A 22 -9.69 0.45 -4.54
N ALA A 23 -10.42 -0.48 -5.15
CA ALA A 23 -11.05 -0.28 -6.46
C ALA A 23 -12.56 0.01 -6.40
N GLY A 24 -13.19 -0.19 -5.25
CA GLY A 24 -14.64 -0.13 -5.12
C GLY A 24 -15.21 1.29 -5.01
N SER A 25 -16.41 1.50 -5.57
CA SER A 25 -17.13 2.78 -5.57
C SER A 25 -17.60 3.29 -4.21
N SER A 26 -17.56 2.44 -3.17
CA SER A 26 -18.01 2.79 -1.81
C SER A 26 -19.46 3.31 -1.74
N SER A 27 -20.32 2.80 -2.61
CA SER A 27 -21.73 3.19 -2.77
C SER A 27 -22.57 3.13 -1.48
N ARG A 28 -22.27 2.17 -0.58
CA ARG A 28 -22.99 1.99 0.70
C ARG A 28 -22.73 3.09 1.75
N MET A 29 -21.78 4.00 1.54
CA MET A 29 -21.52 5.12 2.46
C MET A 29 -21.94 6.50 1.93
N GLY A 30 -22.52 6.59 0.73
CA GLY A 30 -22.89 7.88 0.13
C GLY A 30 -21.72 8.75 -0.33
N SER A 31 -20.46 8.42 0.03
CA SER A 31 -19.24 9.03 -0.52
C SER A 31 -18.09 8.01 -0.62
N ALA A 32 -17.10 8.29 -1.47
CA ALA A 32 -15.95 7.41 -1.72
C ALA A 32 -15.05 7.28 -0.47
N LYS A 33 -15.10 6.13 0.24
CA LYS A 33 -14.30 5.83 1.47
C LYS A 33 -12.81 6.08 1.30
N GLN A 34 -12.30 5.98 0.08
CA GLN A 34 -10.88 6.14 -0.23
C GLN A 34 -10.34 7.54 0.03
N ILE A 35 -11.23 8.55 0.01
CA ILE A 35 -10.91 9.97 0.20
C ILE A 35 -11.37 10.42 1.58
N LEU A 36 -11.87 9.51 2.42
CA LEU A 36 -12.27 9.85 3.77
C LEU A 36 -11.01 10.20 4.57
N GLN A 37 -10.89 11.49 4.88
CA GLN A 37 -9.78 12.03 5.65
C GLN A 37 -9.96 11.62 7.12
N PHE A 38 -8.99 10.89 7.66
CA PHE A 38 -8.93 10.55 9.07
C PHE A 38 -7.64 11.10 9.66
N GLN A 39 -7.77 12.10 10.54
CA GLN A 39 -6.64 12.82 11.13
C GLN A 39 -5.72 13.50 10.08
N GLY A 40 -6.32 14.03 9.00
CA GLY A 40 -5.59 14.76 7.94
C GLY A 40 -4.90 13.88 6.90
N GLU A 41 -5.12 12.57 6.93
CA GLU A 41 -4.62 11.63 5.93
C GLU A 41 -5.76 10.74 5.42
N SER A 42 -5.78 10.41 4.12
CA SER A 42 -6.75 9.45 3.58
C SER A 42 -6.50 8.05 4.12
N LEU A 43 -7.58 7.28 4.29
CA LEU A 43 -7.48 5.87 4.70
C LEU A 43 -6.58 5.04 3.76
N LEU A 44 -6.60 5.36 2.46
CA LEU A 44 -5.75 4.72 1.46
C LEU A 44 -4.26 4.97 1.74
N ARG A 45 -3.89 6.24 1.91
CA ARG A 45 -2.50 6.63 2.17
C ARG A 45 -2.00 6.03 3.49
N ARG A 46 -2.84 6.04 4.52
CA ARG A 46 -2.54 5.47 5.83
C ARG A 46 -2.30 3.96 5.77
N ALA A 47 -3.09 3.22 4.99
CA ALA A 47 -2.89 1.80 4.75
C ALA A 47 -1.58 1.51 3.98
N ALA A 48 -1.28 2.32 2.96
CA ALA A 48 -0.03 2.20 2.20
C ALA A 48 1.21 2.45 3.08
N LEU A 49 1.18 3.50 3.91
CA LEU A 49 2.25 3.77 4.87
C LEU A 49 2.41 2.65 5.90
N ALA A 50 1.31 2.05 6.37
CA ALA A 50 1.39 0.93 7.30
C ALA A 50 2.10 -0.27 6.68
N ALA A 51 1.76 -0.63 5.43
CA ALA A 51 2.42 -1.72 4.69
C ALA A 51 3.92 -1.45 4.46
N LEU A 52 4.27 -0.24 4.05
CA LEU A 52 5.66 0.17 3.85
C LEU A 52 6.47 0.13 5.15
N ARG A 53 5.90 0.63 6.26
CA ARG A 53 6.54 0.60 7.58
C ARG A 53 6.69 -0.81 8.15
N ALA A 54 5.85 -1.74 7.71
CA ALA A 54 5.96 -3.16 8.06
C ALA A 54 7.08 -3.89 7.29
N GLY A 55 7.77 -3.20 6.36
CA GLY A 55 8.83 -3.79 5.55
C GLY A 55 8.32 -4.60 4.35
N CYS A 56 7.05 -4.43 3.97
CA CYS A 56 6.52 -5.09 2.80
C CYS A 56 7.15 -4.53 1.52
N ASP A 57 7.65 -5.41 0.65
CA ASP A 57 8.18 -5.08 -0.67
C ASP A 57 7.94 -6.26 -1.63
N PRO A 58 7.09 -6.11 -2.67
CA PRO A 58 6.42 -4.87 -3.09
C PRO A 58 5.13 -4.57 -2.32
N VAL A 59 4.75 -3.30 -2.30
CA VAL A 59 3.38 -2.85 -1.95
C VAL A 59 2.62 -2.50 -3.24
N ILE A 60 1.56 -3.24 -3.52
CA ILE A 60 0.68 -3.04 -4.67
C ILE A 60 -0.65 -2.46 -4.18
N VAL A 61 -1.12 -1.40 -4.84
CA VAL A 61 -2.42 -0.78 -4.56
C VAL A 61 -3.31 -0.96 -5.78
N VAL A 62 -4.41 -1.68 -5.60
CA VAL A 62 -5.40 -1.89 -6.66
C VAL A 62 -6.43 -0.77 -6.62
N THR A 63 -6.46 0.08 -7.66
CA THR A 63 -7.40 1.21 -7.78
C THR A 63 -8.51 0.91 -8.78
N GLY A 64 -9.54 1.76 -8.87
CA GLY A 64 -10.72 1.53 -9.72
C GLY A 64 -11.59 2.78 -9.76
N ALA A 65 -12.78 2.72 -9.17
CA ALA A 65 -13.62 3.91 -9.00
C ALA A 65 -12.83 5.04 -8.32
N GLY A 66 -12.65 6.19 -8.99
CA GLY A 66 -11.87 7.30 -8.44
C GLY A 66 -10.35 7.08 -8.46
N ALA A 67 -9.81 6.32 -9.42
CA ALA A 67 -8.37 6.05 -9.55
C ALA A 67 -7.50 7.33 -9.53
N GLU A 68 -7.92 8.42 -10.17
CA GLU A 68 -7.17 9.68 -10.14
C GLU A 68 -7.01 10.28 -8.73
N LEU A 69 -8.06 10.19 -7.91
CA LEU A 69 -8.02 10.65 -6.52
C LEU A 69 -7.11 9.71 -5.71
N SER A 70 -7.22 8.41 -5.92
CA SER A 70 -6.33 7.42 -5.31
C SER A 70 -4.86 7.70 -5.64
N ARG A 71 -4.54 8.00 -6.91
CA ARG A 71 -3.19 8.32 -7.34
C ARG A 71 -2.62 9.57 -6.67
N ARG A 72 -3.45 10.60 -6.45
CA ARG A 72 -3.04 11.80 -5.70
C ARG A 72 -2.66 11.47 -4.26
N GLU A 73 -3.48 10.66 -3.59
CA GLU A 73 -3.24 10.25 -2.20
C GLU A 73 -1.99 9.37 -2.04
N LEU A 74 -1.66 8.57 -3.05
CA LEU A 74 -0.48 7.70 -3.07
C LEU A 74 0.80 8.40 -3.52
N ASN A 75 0.73 9.66 -3.96
CA ASN A 75 1.90 10.39 -4.45
C ASN A 75 3.02 10.43 -3.40
N GLY A 76 4.25 10.19 -3.85
CA GLY A 76 5.45 10.16 -3.01
C GLY A 76 5.63 8.91 -2.16
N LEU A 77 4.76 7.90 -2.27
CA LEU A 77 4.94 6.61 -1.61
C LEU A 77 5.59 5.59 -2.55
N ALA A 78 6.42 4.70 -2.01
CA ALA A 78 7.06 3.60 -2.75
C ALA A 78 6.08 2.44 -3.01
N VAL A 79 4.98 2.72 -3.71
CA VAL A 79 3.93 1.75 -4.03
C VAL A 79 3.75 1.62 -5.54
N ARG A 80 3.23 0.47 -5.98
CA ARG A 80 2.84 0.24 -7.38
C ARG A 80 1.32 0.28 -7.51
N GLU A 81 0.82 1.17 -8.35
CA GLU A 81 -0.61 1.20 -8.71
C GLU A 81 -0.95 0.10 -9.73
N SER A 82 -2.09 -0.56 -9.55
CA SER A 82 -2.71 -1.44 -10.54
C SER A 82 -4.19 -1.05 -10.69
N VAL A 83 -4.60 -0.57 -11.87
CA VAL A 83 -5.98 -0.11 -12.09
C VAL A 83 -6.86 -1.31 -12.51
N ASN A 84 -7.90 -1.61 -11.72
CA ASN A 84 -8.95 -2.54 -12.11
C ASN A 84 -10.04 -1.78 -12.90
N THR A 85 -10.10 -2.00 -14.22
CA THR A 85 -11.12 -1.43 -15.09
C THR A 85 -12.48 -2.12 -14.99
N LEU A 86 -12.56 -3.31 -14.40
CA LEU A 86 -13.78 -4.10 -14.21
C LEU A 86 -14.35 -3.94 -12.79
N TRP A 87 -14.36 -2.72 -12.26
CA TRP A 87 -14.77 -2.47 -10.87
C TRP A 87 -16.29 -2.43 -10.65
N GLU A 88 -17.08 -2.25 -11.72
CA GLU A 88 -18.55 -2.03 -11.69
C GLU A 88 -19.35 -3.27 -12.16
N THR A 89 -18.94 -4.47 -11.75
CA THR A 89 -19.70 -5.71 -12.04
C THR A 89 -21.07 -5.76 -11.36
#